data_AF-H9VFB2-F1
#
_entry.id   AF-H9VFB2-F1
#
_cell.length_a   1.000
_cell.length_b   1.000
_cell.length_c   1.000
_cell.angle_alpha   90.00
_cell.angle_beta   90.00
_cell.angle_gamma   90.00
#
_symmetry.space_group_name_H-M   'P 1'
#
loop_
_entity.id
_entity.type
_entity.pdbx_description
1 polymer ?
#
loop_
_entity_poly.entity_id
_entity_poly.type
_entity_poly.pdbx_seq_one_letter_code
_entity_poly.pdbx_strand_id
1 'polypeptide(L)' 'SLTAAPRGRTANPFGFGAGILNPMKVENPGLVYDAGPKDYVNFLCGIGYDNSS' A
#
# COMPACT_ATOMS: atom_id res chain seq x y z
N SER A 1 -13.88 -14.28 2.68
CA SER A 1 -13.98 -12.81 2.78
C SER A 1 -13.89 -12.43 4.25
N LEU A 2 -13.03 -11.48 4.62
CA LEU A 2 -12.99 -10.97 5.99
C LEU A 2 -14.17 -10.03 6.20
N THR A 3 -14.85 -10.15 7.33
CA THR A 3 -15.96 -9.25 7.67
C THR A 3 -15.40 -8.04 8.43
N ALA A 4 -15.70 -6.87 7.91
CA ALA A 4 -15.30 -5.57 8.43
C ALA A 4 -16.33 -5.04 9.44
N ALA A 5 -16.02 -5.15 10.73
CA ALA A 5 -16.83 -4.57 11.83
C ALA A 5 -18.25 -5.18 11.96
N PRO A 6 -19.04 -4.84 13.00
CA PRO A 6 -20.20 -5.66 13.43
C PRO A 6 -21.40 -5.61 12.45
N ARG A 7 -21.28 -4.87 11.34
CA ARG A 7 -22.33 -4.67 10.33
C ARG A 7 -22.21 -5.59 9.11
N GLY A 8 -21.39 -6.64 9.17
CA GLY A 8 -21.39 -7.67 8.12
C GLY A 8 -20.84 -7.21 6.76
N ARG A 9 -20.10 -6.09 6.70
CA ARG A 9 -19.57 -5.57 5.43
C ARG A 9 -18.38 -6.40 4.96
N THR A 10 -18.33 -6.70 3.67
CA THR A 10 -17.18 -7.34 3.02
C THR A 10 -15.97 -6.41 3.11
N ALA A 11 -14.85 -6.90 3.65
CA ALA A 11 -13.60 -6.15 3.64
C ALA A 11 -13.13 -5.91 2.20
N ASN A 12 -12.65 -4.70 1.94
CA ASN A 12 -12.06 -4.32 0.67
C ASN A 12 -10.73 -3.55 0.91
N PRO A 13 -9.87 -3.42 -0.11
CA PRO A 13 -8.58 -2.74 0.04
C PRO A 13 -8.71 -1.26 0.46
N PHE A 14 -9.80 -0.59 0.10
CA PHE A 14 -10.05 0.81 0.52
C PHE A 14 -10.41 0.93 2.00
N GLY A 15 -10.84 -0.16 2.66
CA GLY A 15 -11.16 -0.17 4.09
C GLY A 15 -10.06 -0.74 4.98
N PHE A 16 -9.33 -1.76 4.51
CA PHE A 16 -8.36 -2.51 5.32
C PHE A 16 -6.95 -2.53 4.74
N GLY A 17 -6.70 -1.85 3.62
CA GLY A 17 -5.41 -1.86 2.95
C GLY A 17 -4.96 -3.29 2.62
N ALA A 18 -3.76 -3.64 3.07
CA ALA A 18 -3.18 -4.98 2.92
C ALA A 18 -3.81 -6.05 3.82
N GLY A 19 -4.69 -5.66 4.75
CA GLY A 19 -5.37 -6.56 5.69
C GLY A 19 -4.84 -6.45 7.12
N ILE A 20 -5.04 -7.52 7.91
CA ILE A 20 -4.66 -7.57 9.32
C ILE A 20 -3.17 -7.95 9.44
N LEU A 21 -2.42 -7.21 10.26
CA LEU A 21 -1.00 -7.44 10.52
C LEU A 21 -0.73 -8.86 11.06
N ASN A 22 0.31 -9.51 10.56
CA ASN A 22 0.84 -10.76 11.10
C ASN A 22 2.28 -10.56 11.60
N PRO A 23 2.50 -10.31 12.91
CA PRO A 23 3.82 -9.99 13.45
C PRO A 23 4.89 -11.05 13.17
N MET A 24 4.52 -12.33 13.22
CA MET A 24 5.45 -13.44 12.98
C MET A 24 6.02 -13.45 11.56
N LYS A 25 5.27 -12.92 10.58
CA LYS A 25 5.71 -12.86 9.18
C LYS A 25 6.50 -11.60 8.84
N VAL A 26 6.52 -10.60 9.71
CA VAL A 26 7.24 -9.33 9.45
C VAL A 26 8.75 -9.51 9.56
N GLU A 27 9.22 -10.43 10.40
CA GLU A 27 10.65 -10.69 10.61
C GLU A 27 11.34 -11.24 9.33
N ASN A 28 10.66 -12.09 8.57
CA ASN A 28 11.15 -12.61 7.30
C ASN A 28 10.05 -12.52 6.22
N PRO A 29 9.91 -11.36 5.56
CA PRO A 29 8.84 -11.13 4.58
C PRO A 29 9.11 -11.81 3.23
N GLY A 30 10.32 -12.36 3.00
CA GLY A 30 10.76 -12.95 1.73
C GLY A 30 11.10 -11.91 0.66
N LEU A 31 10.17 -11.01 0.32
CA LEU A 31 10.35 -9.93 -0.66
C LEU A 31 9.84 -8.61 -0.09
N VAL A 32 10.62 -7.55 -0.29
CA VAL A 32 10.25 -6.16 0.03
C VAL A 32 10.24 -5.35 -1.26
N TYR A 33 9.15 -4.62 -1.50
CA TYR A 33 9.08 -3.64 -2.58
C TYR A 33 9.65 -2.32 -2.05
N ASP A 34 10.91 -2.05 -2.36
CA ASP A 34 11.59 -0.83 -1.93
C ASP A 34 11.33 0.33 -2.90
N ALA A 35 11.26 1.55 -2.37
CA ALA A 35 11.08 2.77 -3.14
C ALA A 35 11.66 3.98 -2.39
N GLY A 36 12.48 4.77 -3.09
CA GLY A 36 13.09 5.98 -2.56
C GLY A 36 12.45 7.26 -3.13
N PRO A 37 12.81 8.44 -2.61
CA PRO A 37 12.28 9.72 -3.09
C PRO A 37 12.43 9.93 -4.61
N LYS A 38 13.51 9.42 -5.23
CA LYS A 38 13.74 9.51 -6.67
C LYS A 38 12.69 8.75 -7.48
N ASP A 39 12.25 7.59 -6.99
CA ASP A 39 11.24 6.78 -7.68
C ASP A 39 9.88 7.51 -7.68
N TYR A 40 9.56 8.20 -6.58
CA TYR A 40 8.38 9.05 -6.50
C TYR A 40 8.46 10.27 -7.43
N VAL A 41 9.62 10.94 -7.53
CA VAL A 41 9.81 12.04 -8.50
C VAL A 41 9.62 11.52 -9.93
N ASN A 42 10.24 10.38 -10.27
CA ASN A 42 10.09 9.77 -11.59
C ASN A 42 8.64 9.42 -11.89
N PHE A 43 7.91 8.85 -10.92
CA PHE A 43 6.49 8.55 -11.05
C PHE A 43 5.68 9.82 -11.36
N LEU A 44 5.88 10.88 -10.59
CA LEU A 44 5.20 12.16 -10.76
C LEU A 44 5.48 12.78 -12.14
N CYS A 45 6.74 12.79 -12.58
CA CYS A 45 7.10 13.23 -13.93
C CYS A 45 6.44 12.39 -15.03
N GLY A 46 6.35 11.07 -14.84
CA GLY A 46 5.69 10.16 -15.78
C GLY A 46 4.17 10.39 -15.92
N ILE A 47 3.52 10.98 -14.91
CA ILE A 47 2.09 11.33 -14.94
C ILE A 47 1.83 12.82 -15.20
N GLY A 48 2.85 13.58 -15.63
CA GLY A 48 2.71 14.97 -16.08
C GLY A 48 2.91 16.04 -15.02
N TYR A 49 3.41 15.69 -13.83
CA TYR A 49 3.94 16.66 -12.87
C TYR A 49 5.42 16.87 -13.18
N ASP A 50 5.72 17.86 -14.02
CA ASP A 50 7.08 18.31 -14.25
C ASP A 50 7.45 19.47 -13.32
N ASN A 51 8.74 19.80 -13.23
CA ASN A 51 9.24 20.91 -12.41
C ASN A 51 8.91 22.30 -13.01
N SER A 52 7.86 22.40 -13.82
CA SER A 52 7.36 23.65 -14.38
C SER A 52 6.61 24.43 -13.30
N SER A 53 7.35 25.18 -12.48
CA SER A 53 6.78 26.33 -11.77
C SER A 53 6.70 27.53 -12.69
#